data_AF-A0A9Q9JG94-F1
#
_entry.id   AF-A0A9Q9JG94-F1
#
_cell.length_a   1.000
_cell.length_b   1.000
_cell.length_c   1.000
_cell.angle_alpha   90.00
_cell.angle_beta   90.00
_cell.angle_gamma   90.00
#
_symmetry.space_group_name_H-M   'P 1'
#
loop_
_entity.id
_entity.type
_entity.pdbx_description
1 polymer ?
#
loop_
_entity_poly.entity_id
_entity_poly.type
_entity_poly.pdbx_seq_one_letter_code
_entity_poly.pdbx_strand_id
1 'polypeptide(L)' 'MEESKIHCYGCGSTFTREELQYRPSGKGAYRREIYLCTTCNEKEKQKNALSASISTFSKSLPARPGYMSNKRW' A
#
# COMPACT_ATOMS: atom_id res chain seq x y z
N MET A 1 3.46 -16.74 27.56
CA MET A 1 3.05 -15.62 26.70
C MET A 1 1.86 -16.09 25.92
N GLU A 2 0.70 -15.44 26.03
CA GLU A 2 -0.43 -15.76 25.15
C GLU A 2 -0.02 -15.43 23.72
N GLU A 3 0.06 -16.45 22.86
CA GLU A 3 0.27 -16.30 21.43
C GLU A 3 -0.86 -15.45 20.87
N SER A 4 -0.60 -14.15 20.77
CA SER A 4 -1.57 -13.17 20.31
C SER A 4 -1.87 -13.49 18.85
N LYS A 5 -2.98 -14.18 18.61
CA LYS A 5 -3.47 -14.48 17.26
C LYS A 5 -3.94 -13.18 16.64
N ILE A 6 -3.30 -12.78 15.55
CA ILE A 6 -3.57 -11.53 14.83
C ILE A 6 -4.25 -11.88 13.50
N HIS A 7 -5.18 -11.03 13.08
CA HIS A 7 -5.85 -11.19 11.80
C HIS A 7 -5.04 -10.57 10.66
N CYS A 8 -4.94 -11.29 9.54
CA CYS A 8 -4.47 -10.71 8.29
C CYS A 8 -5.52 -9.71 7.76
N TYR A 9 -5.10 -8.48 7.49
CA TYR A 9 -5.98 -7.42 6.97
C TYR A 9 -6.53 -7.73 5.57
N GLY A 10 -5.84 -8.56 4.78
CA GLY A 10 -6.24 -8.88 3.41
C GLY A 10 -7.24 -10.03 3.30
N CYS A 11 -7.05 -11.11 4.07
CA CYS A 11 -7.86 -12.33 3.98
C CYS A 11 -8.70 -12.63 5.23
N GLY A 12 -8.49 -11.92 6.34
CA GLY A 12 -9.24 -12.08 7.59
C GLY A 12 -8.84 -13.28 8.45
N SER A 13 -8.06 -14.22 7.90
CA SER A 13 -7.58 -15.40 8.63
C SER A 13 -6.69 -15.02 9.81
N THR A 14 -6.73 -15.84 10.86
CA THR A 14 -5.91 -15.71 12.06
C THR A 14 -4.56 -16.39 11.88
N PHE A 15 -3.51 -15.69 12.29
CA PHE A 15 -2.13 -16.18 12.25
C PHE A 15 -1.42 -15.83 13.55
N THR A 16 -0.25 -16.44 13.77
CA THR A 16 0.65 -15.95 14.80
C THR A 16 1.33 -14.65 14.32
N ARG A 17 1.87 -13.86 15.26
CA ARG A 17 2.52 -12.59 14.89
C ARG A 17 3.73 -12.79 13.97
N GLU A 18 4.46 -13.88 14.12
CA GLU A 18 5.69 -14.18 13.37
C GLU A 18 5.43 -14.50 11.89
N GLU A 19 4.24 -15.03 11.59
CA GLU A 19 3.81 -15.37 10.22
C GLU A 19 3.31 -14.14 9.44
N LEU A 20 3.05 -13.02 10.11
CA LEU A 20 2.50 -11.82 9.50
C LEU A 20 3.56 -10.76 9.24
N GLN A 21 3.54 -10.23 8.02
CA GLN A 21 4.34 -9.08 7.66
C GLN A 21 3.71 -7.80 8.20
N TYR A 22 4.46 -7.05 9.00
CA TYR A 22 4.08 -5.70 9.41
C TYR A 22 4.23 -4.69 8.26
N ARG A 23 3.18 -3.90 8.05
CA ARG A 23 3.18 -2.71 7.18
C ARG A 23 2.47 -1.54 7.86
N PRO A 24 3.18 -0.45 8.16
CA PRO A 24 2.52 0.79 8.54
C PRO A 24 1.82 1.42 7.32
N SER A 25 0.60 1.90 7.51
CA SER A 25 -0.17 2.64 6.50
C SER A 25 -0.68 3.96 7.07
N GLY A 26 -0.90 4.96 6.23
CA GLY A 26 -1.32 6.31 6.66
C GLY A 26 -0.16 7.23 7.06
N LYS A 27 -0.50 8.45 7.52
CA LYS A 27 0.46 9.48 7.93
C LYS A 27 0.05 10.11 9.26
N GLY A 28 1.03 10.47 10.09
CA GLY A 28 0.82 11.17 11.36
C GLY A 28 -0.16 10.45 12.28
N ALA A 29 -1.14 11.19 12.80
CA ALA A 29 -2.17 10.66 13.71
C ALA A 29 -3.07 9.56 13.10
N TYR A 30 -3.08 9.41 11.77
CA TYR A 30 -3.86 8.38 11.07
C TYR A 30 -3.04 7.15 10.70
N ARG A 31 -1.84 7.00 11.27
CA ARG A 31 -1.00 5.83 11.03
C ARG A 31 -1.67 4.59 11.63
N ARG A 32 -1.89 3.58 10.79
CA ARG A 32 -2.47 2.29 11.14
C ARG A 32 -1.41 1.20 10.99
N GLU A 33 -1.47 0.25 11.91
CA GLU A 33 -0.68 -0.96 11.86
C GLU A 33 -1.43 -2.02 11.07
N ILE A 34 -0.88 -2.42 9.93
CA ILE A 34 -1.48 -3.44 9.08
C ILE A 34 -0.59 -4.68 9.13
N TYR A 35 -1.21 -5.83 9.34
CA TYR A 35 -0.56 -7.12 9.34
C TYR A 35 -1.10 -7.94 8.16
N LEU A 36 -0.21 -8.46 7.33
CA LEU A 36 -0.58 -9.21 6.13
C LEU A 36 0.14 -10.55 6.11
N CYS A 37 -0.57 -11.62 5.74
CA CYS A 37 0.08 -12.89 5.41
C CYS A 37 0.96 -12.71 4.15
N THR A 38 1.90 -13.63 3.94
CA THR A 38 2.84 -13.62 2.82
C THR A 38 2.15 -13.44 1.47
N THR A 39 1.09 -14.21 1.21
CA THR A 39 0.31 -14.14 -0.03
C THR A 39 -0.38 -12.78 -0.23
N CYS A 40 -1.00 -12.23 0.81
CA CYS A 40 -1.65 -10.91 0.72
C CYS A 40 -0.62 -9.78 0.58
N ASN A 41 0.53 -9.90 1.23
CA ASN A 41 1.63 -8.96 1.11
C ASN A 41 2.21 -8.93 -0.32
N GLU A 42 2.36 -10.08 -0.97
CA GLU A 42 2.80 -10.16 -2.37
C GLU A 42 1.79 -9.51 -3.32
N LYS A 43 0.50 -9.78 -3.14
CA LYS A 43 -0.57 -9.11 -3.92
C LYS A 43 -0.51 -7.59 -3.76
N GLU A 44 -0.27 -7.10 -2.54
CA GLU A 44 -0.17 -5.67 -2.26
C GLU A 44 1.09 -5.05 -2.91
N LYS A 45 2.22 -5.77 -2.93
CA LYS A 45 3.43 -5.33 -3.65
C LYS A 45 3.16 -5.20 -5.15
N GLN A 46 2.48 -6.19 -5.75
CA GLN A 46 2.12 -6.15 -7.18
C GLN A 46 1.17 -4.99 -7.50
N LYS A 47 0.16 -4.75 -6.66
CA LYS A 47 -0.75 -3.59 -6.80
C LYS A 47 0.01 -2.26 -6.73
N ASN A 48 0.95 -2.12 -5.79
CA ASN A 48 1.77 -0.92 -5.66
C ASN A 48 2.66 -0.70 -6.89
N ALA A 49 3.28 -1.78 -7.40
CA ALA A 49 4.08 -1.71 -8.63
C ALA A 49 3.24 -1.29 -9.84
N LEU A 50 2.03 -1.84 -10.00
CA LEU A 50 1.09 -1.46 -11.05
C LEU A 50 0.65 0.00 -10.92
N SER A 51 0.34 0.46 -9.70
CA SER A 51 -0.07 1.84 -9.46
C SER A 51 1.07 2.83 -9.77
N ALA A 52 2.30 2.45 -9.42
CA ALA A 52 3.50 3.23 -9.77
C ALA A 52 3.72 3.28 -11.29
N SER A 53 3.57 2.15 -12.00
CA SER A 53 3.75 2.10 -13.45
C SER A 53 2.70 2.93 -14.19
N ILE A 54 1.44 2.88 -13.75
CA ILE A 54 0.37 3.76 -14.26
C ILE A 54 0.71 5.23 -14.05
N SER A 55 1.22 5.60 -12.87
CA SER A 55 1.62 6.99 -12.59
C SER A 55 2.81 7.43 -13.45
N THR A 56 3.79 6.55 -13.70
CA THR A 56 4.91 6.88 -14.59
C THR A 56 4.46 7.01 -16.03
N PHE A 57 3.56 6.14 -16.48
CA PHE A 57 3.01 6.18 -17.83
C PHE A 57 2.22 7.48 -18.05
N SER A 58 1.34 7.86 -17.12
CA SER A 58 0.57 9.10 -17.25
C SER A 58 1.44 10.36 -17.27
N LYS A 59 2.56 10.37 -16.54
CA LYS A 59 3.55 11.47 -16.59
C LYS A 59 4.37 11.49 -17.88
N SER A 60 4.52 10.35 -18.56
CA SER A 60 5.22 10.25 -19.84
C SER A 60 4.39 10.78 -21.02
N LEU A 61 3.06 10.84 -20.86
CA LEU A 61 2.17 11.39 -21.87
C LEU A 61 2.38 12.91 -22.00
N PRO A 62 2.31 13.46 -23.24
CA PRO A 62 2.43 14.89 -23.43
C PRO A 62 1.33 15.62 -22.66
N ALA A 63 1.68 16.78 -22.09
CA ALA A 63 0.71 17.63 -21.42
C ALA A 63 -0.41 17.99 -22.39
N ARG A 64 -1.66 17.88 -21.92
CA ARG A 64 -2.83 18.19 -22.74
C ARG A 64 -2.76 19.67 -23.15
N PRO A 65 -2.93 20.02 -24.44
CA PRO A 65 -2.88 21.41 -24.88
C PRO A 65 -3.87 22.26 -24.09
N GLY A 66 -3.40 23.34 -23.46
CA GLY A 66 -4.21 24.22 -22.60
C GLY A 66 -4.25 23.87 -21.11
N TYR A 67 -3.63 22.77 -20.66
CA TYR A 67 -3.45 22.50 -19.24
C TYR A 67 -2.32 23.38 -18.67
N MET A 68 -2.68 24.58 -18.21
CA MET A 68 -1.76 25.41 -17.42
C MET A 68 -1.50 24.70 -16.09
N SER A 69 -0.33 24.07 -15.94
CA SER A 69 0.16 23.71 -14.62
C SER A 69 0.39 25.03 -13.88
N ASN A 70 -0.55 25.44 -13.03
CA ASN A 70 -0.32 26.54 -12.11
C ASN A 70 0.87 26.15 -11.23
N LYS A 71 2.08 26.54 -11.64
CA LYS A 71 3.26 26.52 -10.78
C LYS A 71 2.95 27.51 -9.67
N ARG A 72 2.50 27.00 -8.52
CA ARG A 72 2.47 27.80 -7.29
C ARG A 72 3.92 28.09 -6.95
N TRP A 73 4.27 29.37 -7.04
CA TRP A 73 5.50 29.95 -6.52
C TRP A 73 5.49 29.86 -4.99
#